data_AF-A0A1I7H8M2-F1
#
_entry.id   AF-A0A1I7H8M2-F1
#
_cell.length_a   1.000
_cell.length_b   1.000
_cell.length_c   1.000
_cell.angle_alpha   90.00
_cell.angle_beta   90.00
_cell.angle_gamma   90.00
#
_symmetry.space_group_name_H-M   'P 1'
#
loop_
_entity.id
_entity.type
_entity.pdbx_description
1 polymer ?
#
loop_
_entity_poly.entity_id
_entity_poly.type
_entity_poly.pdbx_seq_one_letter_code
_entity_poly.pdbx_strand_id
1 'polypeptide(L)'
;MVRPGTAIDITLPIWRLGEALLYVSRFAFQWGENPTILTKAEYVGLDGRTLKSITGTHISLYERKSHTDAVVLEGQTSAMELRENLTEVLYSLLLPFYEIFDFYQPPIDLIAHEVGRLRAGRF
;
A
#
# COMPACT_ATOMS: atom_id res chain seq x y z
N MET A 1 5.79 -22.66 7.63
CA MET A 1 4.77 -21.93 8.40
C MET A 1 5.38 -20.63 8.88
N VAL A 2 4.73 -19.49 8.64
CA VAL A 2 5.19 -18.17 9.08
C VAL A 2 4.81 -17.96 10.55
N ARG A 3 5.73 -17.52 11.40
CA ARG A 3 5.43 -17.24 12.81
C ARG A 3 4.66 -15.92 12.94
N PRO A 4 3.67 -15.81 13.84
CA PRO A 4 3.00 -14.54 14.10
C PRO A 4 3.99 -13.45 14.48
N GLY A 5 3.77 -12.23 13.98
CA GLY A 5 4.61 -11.07 14.28
C GLY A 5 5.96 -11.03 13.58
N THR A 6 6.34 -12.03 12.77
CA THR A 6 7.67 -12.06 12.12
C THR A 6 7.66 -11.66 10.65
N ALA A 7 6.48 -11.53 10.03
CA ALA A 7 6.37 -11.18 8.62
C ALA A 7 5.18 -10.29 8.34
N ILE A 8 5.27 -9.56 7.23
CA ILE A 8 4.19 -8.78 6.63
C ILE A 8 3.94 -9.32 5.24
N ASP A 9 2.66 -9.51 4.91
CA ASP A 9 2.27 -9.88 3.56
C ASP A 9 2.49 -8.69 2.61
N ILE A 10 3.13 -8.94 1.47
CA ILE A 10 3.49 -7.90 0.48
C ILE A 10 2.26 -7.15 -0.06
N THR A 11 1.10 -7.80 -0.12
CA THR A 11 -0.12 -7.20 -0.67
C THR A 11 -0.90 -6.41 0.38
N LEU A 12 -0.73 -6.71 1.67
CA LEU A 12 -1.54 -6.13 2.73
C LEU A 12 -1.49 -4.59 2.78
N PRO A 13 -0.33 -3.91 2.69
CA PRO A 13 -0.26 -2.44 2.62
C PRO A 13 -1.05 -1.84 1.45
N ILE A 14 -1.03 -2.52 0.29
CA ILE A 14 -1.75 -2.10 -0.93
C ILE A 14 -3.26 -2.09 -0.66
N TRP A 15 -3.77 -3.17 -0.07
CA TRP A 15 -5.20 -3.28 0.24
C TRP A 15 -5.63 -2.31 1.32
N ARG A 16 -4.90 -2.23 2.44
CA ARG A 16 -5.28 -1.36 3.57
C ARG A 16 -5.33 0.10 3.17
N LEU A 17 -4.32 0.56 2.43
CA LEU A 17 -4.26 1.95 1.99
C LEU A 17 -5.20 2.22 0.82
N GLY A 18 -5.30 1.29 -0.14
CA GLY A 18 -6.19 1.40 -1.29
C GLY A 18 -7.66 1.47 -0.92
N GLU A 19 -8.13 0.63 0.01
CA GLU A 19 -9.50 0.65 0.53
C GLU A 19 -9.83 2.01 1.16
N ALA A 20 -8.94 2.51 2.03
CA ALA A 20 -9.12 3.78 2.71
C ALA A 20 -9.17 4.95 1.71
N LEU A 21 -8.26 4.98 0.74
CA LEU A 21 -8.20 6.05 -0.26
C LEU A 21 -9.43 6.04 -1.18
N LEU A 22 -9.89 4.87 -1.63
CA LEU A 22 -11.11 4.76 -2.43
C LEU A 22 -12.35 5.18 -1.63
N TYR A 23 -12.41 4.84 -0.35
CA TYR A 23 -13.50 5.28 0.51
C TYR A 23 -13.53 6.80 0.68
N VAL A 24 -12.38 7.40 1.01
CA VAL A 24 -12.28 8.84 1.22
C VAL A 24 -12.55 9.60 -0.08
N SER A 25 -12.06 9.13 -1.25
CA SER A 25 -12.30 9.82 -2.52
C SER A 25 -13.79 9.89 -2.88
N ARG A 26 -14.56 8.80 -2.68
CA ARG A 26 -16.01 8.80 -2.88
C ARG A 26 -16.72 9.81 -1.97
N PHE A 27 -16.27 9.92 -0.73
CA PHE A 27 -16.84 10.85 0.24
C PHE A 27 -16.46 12.30 -0.07
N ALA A 28 -15.22 12.54 -0.50
CA ALA A 28 -14.67 13.87 -0.70
C ALA A 28 -15.46 14.69 -1.73
N PHE A 29 -16.02 14.08 -2.78
CA PHE A 29 -16.86 14.78 -3.77
C PHE A 29 -18.09 15.50 -3.18
N GLN A 30 -18.46 15.25 -1.92
CA GLN A 30 -19.48 16.04 -1.22
C GLN A 30 -19.00 17.45 -0.83
N TRP A 31 -17.69 17.72 -0.87
CA TRP A 31 -17.06 19.00 -0.50
C TRP A 31 -16.62 19.85 -1.69
N GLY A 32 -16.79 19.37 -2.93
CA GLY A 32 -16.41 20.10 -4.14
C GLY A 32 -16.19 19.18 -5.33
N GLU A 33 -15.92 19.77 -6.49
CA GLU A 33 -15.79 19.01 -7.75
C GLU A 33 -14.56 18.10 -7.78
N ASN A 34 -13.42 18.55 -7.23
CA ASN A 34 -12.21 17.75 -7.15
C ASN A 34 -11.33 18.18 -5.94
N PRO A 35 -11.79 17.89 -4.71
CA PRO A 35 -11.07 18.29 -3.51
C PRO A 35 -9.72 17.57 -3.39
N THR A 36 -8.80 18.23 -2.69
CA THR A 36 -7.50 17.65 -2.34
C THR A 36 -7.57 16.91 -1.02
N ILE A 37 -6.92 15.74 -0.97
CA ILE A 37 -6.89 14.82 0.16
C ILE A 37 -5.43 14.69 0.61
N LEU A 38 -5.17 15.08 1.86
CA LEU A 38 -3.91 14.80 2.54
C LEU A 38 -3.99 13.41 3.19
N THR A 39 -3.06 12.54 2.83
CA THR A 39 -2.96 11.18 3.37
C THR A 39 -1.73 11.06 4.24
N LYS A 40 -1.90 10.52 5.44
CA LYS A 40 -0.81 10.14 6.34
C LYS A 40 -1.06 8.73 6.88
N ALA A 41 -0.08 7.85 6.78
CA ALA A 41 -0.12 6.51 7.34
C ALA A 41 1.19 6.24 8.08
N GLU A 42 1.12 5.54 9.20
CA GLU A 42 2.28 5.15 9.98
C GLU A 42 2.27 3.64 10.19
N TYR A 43 3.39 3.01 9.87
CA TYR A 43 3.64 1.60 10.15
C TYR A 43 4.69 1.52 11.25
N VAL A 44 4.44 0.73 12.29
CA VAL A 44 5.31 0.59 13.47
C VAL A 44 5.56 -0.88 13.81
N GLY A 45 6.57 -1.17 14.62
CA GLY A 45 6.92 -2.53 15.03
C GLY A 45 7.48 -3.36 13.87
N LEU A 46 8.15 -2.70 12.93
CA LEU A 46 8.66 -3.29 11.69
C LEU A 46 10.05 -3.90 11.87
N ASP A 47 10.80 -3.51 12.90
CA ASP A 47 12.18 -3.98 13.08
C ASP A 47 12.22 -5.50 13.17
N GLY A 48 13.11 -6.09 12.39
CA GLY A 48 13.27 -7.53 12.33
C GLY A 48 12.23 -8.30 11.52
N ARG A 49 11.14 -7.66 11.06
CA ARG A 49 10.11 -8.33 10.26
C ARG A 49 10.55 -8.54 8.82
N THR A 50 9.97 -9.56 8.18
CA THR A 50 10.25 -9.91 6.78
C THR A 50 9.06 -9.65 5.87
N LEU A 51 9.31 -9.20 4.64
CA LEU A 51 8.30 -9.12 3.60
C LEU A 51 8.11 -10.50 2.96
N LYS A 52 6.87 -11.01 2.89
CA LYS A 52 6.55 -12.33 2.32
C LYS A 52 5.27 -12.29 1.48
N SER A 53 5.15 -13.25 0.56
CA SER A 53 3.86 -13.60 -0.05
C SER A 53 3.23 -14.70 0.81
N ILE A 54 2.24 -14.34 1.63
CA ILE A 54 1.55 -15.24 2.57
C ILE A 54 0.22 -15.69 1.97
N THR A 55 -0.51 -14.80 1.31
CA THR A 55 -1.80 -15.10 0.67
C THR A 55 -1.68 -15.92 -0.63
N GLY A 56 -0.45 -16.25 -1.06
CA GLY A 56 -0.20 -17.18 -2.16
C GLY A 56 -0.50 -16.63 -3.56
N THR A 57 -0.76 -15.33 -3.68
CA THR A 57 -1.10 -14.67 -4.95
C THR A 57 0.12 -14.23 -5.76
N HIS A 58 1.30 -14.20 -5.14
CA HIS A 58 2.56 -13.77 -5.75
C HIS A 58 3.69 -14.77 -5.51
N ILE A 59 4.66 -14.81 -6.42
CA ILE A 59 5.86 -15.65 -6.32
C ILE A 59 6.58 -15.38 -4.98
N SER A 60 7.18 -16.42 -4.41
CA SER A 60 7.99 -16.30 -3.20
C SER A 60 9.07 -15.24 -3.38
N LEU A 61 9.04 -14.22 -2.53
CA LEU A 61 10.13 -13.26 -2.40
C LEU A 61 11.32 -13.97 -1.75
N TYR A 62 12.54 -13.60 -2.16
CA TYR A 62 13.69 -13.79 -1.30
C TYR A 62 13.44 -13.07 0.03
N GLU A 63 14.05 -13.55 1.11
CA GLU A 63 13.88 -12.92 2.42
C GLU A 63 14.34 -11.46 2.37
N ARG A 64 13.39 -10.53 2.57
CA ARG A 64 13.61 -9.09 2.66
C ARG A 64 13.28 -8.65 4.07
N LYS A 65 14.25 -8.17 4.84
CA LYS A 65 14.09 -7.83 6.25
C LYS A 65 14.06 -6.32 6.44
N SER A 66 13.20 -5.85 7.33
CA SER A 66 13.26 -4.46 7.79
C SER A 66 14.34 -4.27 8.85
N HIS A 67 15.07 -3.17 8.69
CA HIS A 67 16.06 -2.66 9.65
C HIS A 67 15.61 -1.35 10.32
N THR A 68 14.34 -0.99 10.12
CA THR A 68 13.73 0.22 10.68
C THR A 68 12.46 -0.19 11.43
N ASP A 69 12.22 0.40 12.61
CA ASP A 69 11.03 0.07 13.41
C ASP A 69 9.75 0.72 12.90
N ALA A 70 9.86 1.92 12.31
CA ALA A 70 8.70 2.66 11.84
C ALA A 70 8.96 3.40 10.53
N VAL A 71 7.91 3.58 9.74
CA VAL A 71 7.91 4.41 8.53
C VAL A 71 6.60 5.20 8.46
N VAL A 72 6.73 6.48 8.14
CA VAL A 72 5.59 7.38 7.91
C VAL A 72 5.49 7.62 6.41
N LEU A 73 4.29 7.42 5.88
CA LEU A 73 3.92 7.69 4.49
C LEU A 73 3.06 8.94 4.48
N GLU A 74 3.43 9.91 3.67
CA GLU A 74 2.67 11.15 3.48
C GLU A 74 2.53 11.45 2.00
N GLY A 75 1.34 11.90 1.61
CA GLY A 75 1.05 12.25 0.23
C GLY A 75 -0.18 13.14 0.11
N GLN A 76 -0.25 13.88 -0.97
CA GLN A 76 -1.37 14.76 -1.27
C GLN A 76 -1.85 14.46 -2.68
N THR A 77 -3.14 14.16 -2.83
CA THR A 77 -3.75 13.79 -4.12
C THR A 77 -5.15 14.35 -4.23
N SER A 78 -5.64 14.55 -5.43
CA SER A 78 -7.03 14.94 -5.66
C SER A 78 -7.97 13.73 -5.67
N ALA A 79 -9.26 13.96 -5.40
CA ALA A 79 -10.27 12.90 -5.44
C ALA A 79 -10.37 12.23 -6.82
N MET A 80 -10.17 12.98 -7.91
CA MET A 80 -10.12 12.42 -9.26
C MET A 80 -8.87 11.56 -9.49
N GLU A 81 -7.69 11.98 -9.04
CA GLU A 81 -6.47 11.16 -9.15
C GLU A 81 -6.62 9.82 -8.41
N LEU A 82 -7.21 9.81 -7.22
CA LEU A 82 -7.50 8.55 -6.50
C LEU A 82 -8.49 7.67 -7.26
N ARG A 83 -9.42 8.26 -8.01
CA ARG A 83 -10.41 7.53 -8.79
C ARG A 83 -9.81 6.93 -10.06
N GLU A 84 -8.96 7.66 -10.76
CA GLU A 84 -8.46 7.32 -12.10
C GLU A 84 -7.08 6.65 -12.08
N ASN A 85 -6.20 7.07 -11.17
CA ASN A 85 -4.77 6.74 -11.15
C ASN A 85 -4.33 6.11 -9.82
N LEU A 86 -5.21 5.29 -9.22
CA LEU A 86 -4.95 4.69 -7.90
C LEU A 86 -3.66 3.89 -7.86
N THR A 87 -3.29 3.22 -8.95
CA THR A 87 -2.07 2.42 -9.06
C THR A 87 -0.83 3.27 -8.82
N GLU A 88 -0.72 4.39 -9.52
CA GLU A 88 0.41 5.32 -9.47
C GLU A 88 0.47 6.01 -8.11
N VAL A 89 -0.70 6.42 -7.58
CA VAL A 89 -0.78 7.01 -6.23
C VAL A 89 -0.30 6.03 -5.17
N LEU A 90 -0.79 4.79 -5.18
CA LEU A 90 -0.37 3.77 -4.22
C LEU A 90 1.10 3.40 -4.38
N TYR A 91 1.58 3.29 -5.62
CA TYR A 91 2.99 3.01 -5.88
C TYR A 91 3.89 4.08 -5.25
N SER A 92 3.61 5.36 -5.53
CA SER A 92 4.39 6.47 -4.97
C SER A 92 4.30 6.53 -3.45
N LEU A 93 3.11 6.33 -2.87
CA LEU A 93 2.89 6.45 -1.43
C LEU A 93 3.48 5.28 -0.64
N LEU A 94 3.47 4.06 -1.20
CA LEU A 94 3.98 2.85 -0.55
C LEU A 94 5.46 2.57 -0.80
N LEU A 95 6.09 3.24 -1.78
CA LEU A 95 7.51 3.02 -2.07
C LEU A 95 8.41 3.13 -0.82
N PRO A 96 8.27 4.15 0.06
CA PRO A 96 9.08 4.23 1.28
C PRO A 96 8.83 3.04 2.23
N PHE A 97 7.62 2.49 2.26
CA PHE A 97 7.32 1.31 3.07
C PHE A 97 8.02 0.05 2.54
N TYR A 98 8.11 -0.12 1.22
CA TYR A 98 8.80 -1.29 0.67
C TYR A 98 10.32 -1.17 0.76
N GLU A 99 10.85 0.05 0.61
CA GLU A 99 12.30 0.30 0.62
C GLU A 99 12.96 -0.02 1.97
N ILE A 100 12.24 0.09 3.10
CA ILE A 100 12.81 -0.29 4.40
C ILE A 100 13.09 -1.81 4.51
N PHE A 101 12.51 -2.64 3.63
CA PHE A 101 12.76 -4.08 3.55
C PHE A 101 13.87 -4.38 2.53
N ASP A 102 15.13 -4.20 2.93
CA ASP A 102 16.32 -4.42 2.09
C ASP A 102 16.26 -3.70 0.73
N PHE A 103 15.87 -2.42 0.73
CA PHE A 103 15.75 -1.56 -0.46
C PHE A 103 14.86 -2.17 -1.55
N TYR A 104 13.86 -2.95 -1.14
CA TYR A 104 12.96 -3.59 -2.08
C TYR A 104 12.07 -2.56 -2.76
N GLN A 105 12.07 -2.60 -4.08
CA GLN A 105 11.15 -1.83 -4.92
C GLN A 105 10.19 -2.81 -5.59
N PRO A 106 8.88 -2.74 -5.29
CA PRO A 106 7.91 -3.62 -5.94
C PRO A 106 7.81 -3.27 -7.42
N PRO A 107 7.60 -4.26 -8.31
CA PRO A 107 7.23 -3.94 -9.68
C PRO A 107 5.86 -3.24 -9.69
N ILE A 108 5.67 -2.23 -10.53
CA ILE A 108 4.38 -1.52 -10.62
C ILE A 108 3.22 -2.47 -10.98
N ASP A 109 3.49 -3.53 -11.73
CA ASP A 109 2.52 -4.57 -12.10
C ASP A 109 1.94 -5.30 -10.89
N LEU A 110 2.70 -5.43 -9.79
CA LEU A 110 2.17 -5.99 -8.54
C LEU A 110 1.08 -5.08 -7.97
N ILE A 111 1.35 -3.77 -7.92
CA ILE A 111 0.38 -2.79 -7.43
C ILE A 111 -0.84 -2.76 -8.34
N ALA A 112 -0.63 -2.73 -9.67
CA ALA A 112 -1.69 -2.73 -10.66
C ALA A 112 -2.59 -3.96 -10.55
N HIS A 113 -2.00 -5.14 -10.38
CA HIS A 113 -2.72 -6.40 -10.21
C HIS A 113 -3.62 -6.36 -8.96
N GLU A 114 -3.07 -5.95 -7.82
CA GLU A 114 -3.81 -5.88 -6.56
C GLU A 114 -4.87 -4.77 -6.57
N VAL A 115 -4.62 -3.63 -7.21
CA VAL A 115 -5.63 -2.57 -7.44
C VAL A 115 -6.77 -3.08 -8.32
N GLY A 116 -6.48 -3.85 -9.37
CA GLY A 116 -7.49 -4.47 -10.20
C GLY A 116 -8.40 -5.41 -9.39
N ARG A 117 -7.80 -6.24 -8.52
CA ARG A 117 -8.54 -7.11 -7.60
C ARG A 117 -9.36 -6.33 -6.58
N LEU A 118 -8.79 -5.26 -6.03
CA LEU A 118 -9.45 -4.39 -5.06
C LEU A 118 -10.75 -3.78 -5.62
N ARG A 119 -10.68 -3.25 -6.85
CA ARG A 119 -11.85 -2.65 -7.54
C ARG A 119 -12.89 -3.70 -7.95
N ALA A 120 -12.46 -4.90 -8.34
CA ALA A 120 -13.37 -6.00 -8.65
C ALA A 120 -14.20 -6.46 -7.43
N GLY A 121 -13.69 -6.26 -6.22
CA GLY A 121 -14.38 -6.50 -4.95
C GLY A 121 -15.56 -5.57 -4.65
N ARG A 122 -15.89 -4.62 -5.54
CA ARG A 122 -16.92 -3.57 -5.40
C ARG A 122 -16.62 -2.54 -4.30
N PHE A 123 -15.40 -1.99 -4.32
CA PHE A 123 -15.13 -0.67 -3.75
C PHE A 123 -15.15 0.38 -4.87
#